data_AF-K1ZQJ1-F1
#
_entry.id   AF-K1ZQJ1-F1
#
_cell.length_a   1.000
_cell.length_b   1.000
_cell.length_c   1.000
_cell.angle_alpha   90.00
_cell.angle_beta   90.00
_cell.angle_gamma   90.00
#
_symmetry.space_group_name_H-M   'P 1'
#
loop_
_entity.id
_entity.type
_entity.pdbx_description
1 polymer ?
#
loop_
_entity_poly.entity_id
_entity_poly.type
_entity_poly.pdbx_seq_one_letter_code
_entity_poly.pdbx_strand_id
1 'polypeptide(L)'
;MKRVFTFFLIYCFLTTFIPSVVLAEGNIPSPEFLLSDADMTNTGAMSYEDIQAFLSRGSLHQLKTKDAYGVTRTAADIILRAANEFQLNPQLLLVTLQKEQSLVEHPSPSQRQLDWAMGYAICDDCSKSDPYLQKYRGFGNQVHQAAKQFREAYLSRLESHGTTTSGYGPGIQKMIDG
;
A
#
# COMPACT_ATOMS: atom_id res chain seq x y z
N MET A 1 -23.33 -19.53 -67.89
CA MET A 1 -22.87 -20.03 -66.57
C MET A 1 -22.17 -18.91 -65.79
N LYS A 2 -22.91 -17.95 -65.18
CA LYS A 2 -22.30 -16.85 -64.37
C LYS A 2 -23.22 -16.30 -63.25
N ARG A 3 -24.23 -17.05 -62.80
CA ARG A 3 -25.22 -16.55 -61.82
C ARG A 3 -25.40 -17.39 -60.55
N VAL A 4 -24.62 -18.45 -60.36
CA VAL A 4 -24.70 -19.32 -59.16
C VAL A 4 -23.63 -18.98 -58.13
N PHE A 5 -22.54 -18.30 -58.52
CA PHE A 5 -21.39 -18.07 -57.63
C PHE A 5 -21.57 -16.91 -56.64
N THR A 6 -22.50 -15.98 -56.91
CA THR A 6 -22.66 -14.77 -56.10
C THR A 6 -23.49 -14.98 -54.84
N PHE A 7 -24.29 -16.05 -54.75
CA PHE A 7 -25.08 -16.35 -53.55
C PHE A 7 -24.28 -17.13 -52.48
N PHE A 8 -23.17 -17.77 -52.86
CA PHE A 8 -22.33 -18.52 -51.91
C PHE A 8 -21.40 -17.61 -51.08
N LEU A 9 -21.02 -16.45 -51.63
CA LEU A 9 -20.16 -15.47 -50.96
C LEU A 9 -20.86 -14.61 -49.91
N ILE A 10 -22.20 -14.49 -49.98
CA ILE A 10 -22.99 -13.71 -49.00
C ILE A 10 -23.41 -14.59 -47.80
N TYR A 11 -23.55 -15.91 -48.00
CA TYR A 11 -23.95 -16.83 -46.92
C TYR A 11 -22.80 -17.14 -45.93
N CYS A 12 -21.54 -17.02 -46.34
CA CYS A 12 -20.39 -17.19 -45.44
C CYS A 12 -20.12 -15.99 -44.51
N PHE A 13 -20.75 -14.83 -44.74
CA PHE A 13 -20.56 -13.65 -43.89
C PHE A 13 -21.62 -13.51 -42.77
N LEU A 14 -22.56 -14.44 -42.67
CA LEU A 14 -23.73 -14.32 -41.78
C LEU A 14 -23.78 -15.34 -40.63
N THR A 15 -22.71 -16.10 -40.33
CA THR A 15 -22.77 -17.20 -39.34
C THR A 15 -21.70 -17.20 -38.25
N THR A 16 -20.92 -16.13 -38.05
CA THR A 16 -19.92 -16.08 -36.96
C THR A 16 -19.94 -14.78 -36.16
N PHE A 17 -21.10 -14.38 -35.67
CA PHE A 17 -21.20 -13.57 -34.45
C PHE A 17 -21.90 -14.40 -33.39
N ILE A 18 -21.20 -15.39 -32.86
CA ILE A 18 -21.56 -15.97 -31.57
C ILE A 18 -21.03 -14.96 -30.54
N PRO A 19 -21.89 -14.24 -29.79
CA PRO A 19 -21.41 -13.43 -28.69
C PRO A 19 -20.69 -14.39 -27.74
N SER A 20 -19.39 -14.19 -27.58
CA SER A 20 -18.65 -14.89 -26.54
C SER A 20 -19.26 -14.45 -25.22
N VAL A 21 -20.02 -15.34 -24.59
CA VAL A 21 -20.42 -15.14 -23.20
C VAL A 21 -19.12 -15.24 -22.44
N VAL A 22 -18.52 -14.08 -22.13
CA VAL A 22 -17.49 -14.01 -21.11
C VAL A 22 -18.22 -14.32 -19.82
N LEU A 23 -18.25 -15.59 -19.45
CA LEU A 23 -18.44 -15.95 -18.07
C LEU A 23 -17.20 -15.40 -17.37
N ALA A 24 -17.36 -14.27 -16.68
CA ALA A 24 -16.47 -13.97 -15.60
C ALA A 24 -16.62 -15.17 -14.65
N GLU A 25 -15.68 -16.11 -14.69
CA GLU A 25 -15.44 -16.92 -13.51
C GLU A 25 -15.16 -15.91 -12.42
N GLY A 26 -16.17 -15.68 -11.58
CA GLY A 26 -15.96 -15.03 -10.31
C GLY A 26 -15.00 -15.94 -9.59
N ASN A 27 -13.70 -15.69 -9.75
CA ASN A 27 -12.70 -16.10 -8.79
C ASN A 27 -13.10 -15.43 -7.50
N ILE A 28 -14.08 -16.01 -6.79
CA ILE A 28 -14.35 -15.69 -5.40
C ILE A 28 -13.05 -16.08 -4.72
N PRO A 29 -12.24 -15.10 -4.27
CA PRO A 29 -11.02 -15.43 -3.56
C PRO A 29 -11.42 -16.35 -2.41
N SER A 30 -10.67 -17.42 -2.18
CA SER A 30 -10.89 -18.23 -0.98
C SER A 30 -11.06 -17.30 0.22
N PRO A 31 -12.03 -17.52 1.12
CA PRO A 31 -12.10 -16.73 2.36
C PRO A 31 -10.78 -16.70 3.14
N GLU A 32 -9.91 -17.68 2.88
CA GLU A 32 -8.57 -17.81 3.45
C GLU A 32 -7.50 -16.96 2.73
N PHE A 33 -7.78 -16.46 1.51
CA PHE A 33 -6.87 -15.68 0.68
C PHE A 33 -7.35 -14.23 0.58
N LEU A 34 -7.06 -13.45 1.62
CA LEU A 34 -7.45 -12.04 1.72
C LEU A 34 -6.42 -11.09 1.10
N LEU A 35 -5.13 -11.36 1.33
CA LEU A 35 -4.00 -10.54 0.87
C LEU A 35 -2.84 -11.45 0.47
N SER A 36 -2.19 -11.11 -0.63
CA SER A 36 -0.96 -11.75 -1.11
C SER A 36 0.28 -11.00 -0.61
N ASP A 37 1.44 -11.66 -0.64
CA ASP A 37 2.72 -10.99 -0.34
C ASP A 37 3.01 -9.83 -1.30
N ALA A 38 2.55 -9.93 -2.56
CA ALA A 38 2.69 -8.86 -3.55
C ALA A 38 1.89 -7.61 -3.16
N ASP A 39 0.76 -7.76 -2.47
CA ASP A 39 0.00 -6.62 -1.96
C ASP A 39 0.79 -5.82 -0.92
N MET A 40 1.76 -6.46 -0.23
CA MET A 40 2.67 -5.80 0.70
C MET A 40 3.98 -5.32 0.07
N THR A 41 4.43 -5.94 -1.03
CA THR A 41 5.82 -5.80 -1.52
C THR A 41 5.95 -5.24 -2.94
N ASN A 42 4.86 -5.09 -3.70
CA ASN A 42 4.89 -4.55 -5.05
C ASN A 42 5.24 -3.05 -5.05
N THR A 43 6.52 -2.72 -5.17
CA THR A 43 7.03 -1.34 -5.23
C THR A 43 6.49 -0.56 -6.43
N GLY A 44 6.16 -1.25 -7.52
CA GLY A 44 5.63 -0.66 -8.75
C GLY A 44 4.12 -0.40 -8.73
N ALA A 45 3.44 -0.64 -7.61
CA ALA A 45 1.99 -0.47 -7.50
C ALA A 45 1.52 0.98 -7.66
N MET A 46 2.37 1.97 -7.36
CA MET A 46 2.08 3.39 -7.55
C MET A 46 3.32 4.17 -8.00
N SER A 47 3.17 5.00 -9.02
CA SER A 47 4.16 5.99 -9.44
C SER A 47 4.20 7.20 -8.49
N TYR A 48 5.17 8.11 -8.70
CA TYR A 48 5.18 9.40 -8.00
C TYR A 48 3.89 10.19 -8.24
N GLU A 49 3.42 10.21 -9.50
CA GLU A 49 2.22 10.90 -9.93
C GLU A 49 0.98 10.32 -9.28
N ASP A 50 0.89 9.00 -9.16
CA ASP A 50 -0.22 8.31 -8.49
C ASP A 50 -0.27 8.67 -7.00
N ILE A 51 0.88 8.66 -6.31
CA ILE A 51 0.95 9.03 -4.89
C ILE A 51 0.59 10.50 -4.71
N GLN A 52 1.16 11.38 -5.53
CA GLN A 52 0.89 12.82 -5.48
C GLN A 52 -0.60 13.11 -5.72
N ALA A 53 -1.23 12.45 -6.70
CA ALA A 53 -2.65 12.57 -6.98
C ALA A 53 -3.49 12.01 -5.83
N PHE A 54 -3.12 10.87 -5.25
CA PHE A 54 -3.86 10.28 -4.13
C PHE A 54 -3.82 11.15 -2.87
N LEU A 55 -2.68 11.77 -2.58
CA LEU A 55 -2.54 12.71 -1.45
C LEU A 55 -3.30 14.03 -1.65
N SER A 56 -3.86 14.29 -2.83
CA SER A 56 -4.71 15.46 -3.08
C SER A 56 -6.07 15.39 -2.38
N ARG A 57 -6.44 14.22 -1.85
CA ARG A 57 -7.63 14.02 -0.99
C ARG A 57 -7.55 14.81 0.32
N GLY A 58 -6.35 15.14 0.77
CA GLY A 58 -6.07 15.99 1.92
C GLY A 58 -5.00 17.03 1.58
N SER A 59 -4.33 17.60 2.58
CA SER A 59 -3.29 18.62 2.34
C SER A 59 -1.87 18.07 2.21
N LEU A 60 -1.65 16.76 2.37
CA LEU A 60 -0.32 16.17 2.25
C LEU A 60 0.33 16.35 0.87
N HIS A 61 -0.45 16.50 -0.20
CA HIS A 61 0.11 16.81 -1.53
C HIS A 61 0.89 18.13 -1.58
N GLN A 62 0.66 19.05 -0.63
CA GLN A 62 1.33 20.34 -0.52
C GLN A 62 2.51 20.30 0.46
N LEU A 63 2.61 19.25 1.28
CA LEU A 63 3.63 19.15 2.33
C LEU A 63 5.02 19.02 1.72
N LYS A 64 5.93 19.92 2.13
CA LYS A 64 7.37 19.82 1.91
C LYS A 64 8.08 19.82 3.26
N THR A 65 8.88 18.80 3.52
CA THR A 65 9.56 18.60 4.81
C THR A 65 10.81 17.75 4.65
N LYS A 66 11.60 17.60 5.71
CA LYS A 66 12.81 16.77 5.70
C LYS A 66 12.44 15.28 5.66
N ASP A 67 13.13 14.53 4.80
CA ASP A 67 13.19 13.07 4.86
C ASP A 67 14.09 12.60 6.03
N ALA A 68 14.25 11.28 6.18
CA ALA A 68 15.12 10.70 7.22
C ALA A 68 16.61 11.04 7.06
N TYR A 69 17.01 11.53 5.90
CA TYR A 69 18.38 11.96 5.57
C TYR A 69 18.56 13.47 5.68
N GLY A 70 17.53 14.19 6.13
CA GLY A 70 17.55 15.64 6.32
C GLY A 70 17.33 16.46 5.05
N VAL A 71 17.01 15.83 3.91
CA VAL A 71 16.75 16.51 2.64
C VAL A 71 15.29 16.91 2.53
N THR A 72 15.01 18.17 2.16
CA THR A 72 13.64 18.66 1.98
C THR A 72 13.01 18.08 0.72
N ARG A 73 11.87 17.39 0.88
CA ARG A 73 11.14 16.65 -0.15
C ARG A 73 9.63 16.85 -0.01
N THR A 74 8.88 16.57 -1.08
CA THR A 74 7.42 16.46 -0.98
C THR A 74 7.03 15.19 -0.23
N ALA A 75 5.84 15.15 0.38
CA ALA A 75 5.35 13.93 1.03
C ALA A 75 5.33 12.73 0.07
N ALA A 76 4.94 12.93 -1.20
CA ALA A 76 4.94 11.89 -2.22
C ALA A 76 6.35 11.33 -2.49
N ASP A 77 7.37 12.19 -2.62
CA ASP A 77 8.77 11.75 -2.83
C ASP A 77 9.30 10.98 -1.60
N ILE A 78 8.94 11.43 -0.38
CA ILE A 78 9.30 10.72 0.87
C ILE A 78 8.71 9.30 0.88
N ILE A 79 7.41 9.17 0.60
CA ILE A 79 6.70 7.87 0.60
C ILE A 79 7.28 6.95 -0.48
N LEU A 80 7.44 7.45 -1.70
CA LEU A 80 7.97 6.67 -2.82
C LEU A 80 9.39 6.17 -2.55
N ARG A 81 10.26 7.02 -2.01
CA ARG A 81 11.63 6.64 -1.68
C ARG A 81 11.67 5.58 -0.58
N ALA A 82 10.90 5.76 0.50
CA ALA A 82 10.83 4.76 1.56
C ALA A 82 10.27 3.43 1.06
N ALA A 83 9.21 3.46 0.23
CA ALA A 83 8.65 2.27 -0.39
C ALA A 83 9.70 1.53 -1.24
N ASN A 84 10.45 2.24 -2.09
CA ASN A 84 11.50 1.64 -2.91
C ASN A 84 12.69 1.11 -2.09
N GLU A 85 13.15 1.89 -1.11
CA GLU A 85 14.28 1.52 -0.25
C GLU A 85 14.00 0.23 0.53
N PHE A 86 12.80 0.12 1.08
CA PHE A 86 12.39 -1.05 1.87
C PHE A 86 11.59 -2.08 1.07
N GLN A 87 11.53 -1.95 -0.26
CA GLN A 87 10.84 -2.86 -1.17
C GLN A 87 9.36 -3.10 -0.81
N LEU A 88 8.64 -2.07 -0.38
CA LEU A 88 7.24 -2.16 0.02
C LEU A 88 6.31 -1.59 -1.06
N ASN A 89 5.07 -2.06 -1.07
CA ASN A 89 4.00 -1.41 -1.81
C ASN A 89 3.72 -0.01 -1.19
N PRO A 90 3.77 1.11 -1.96
CA PRO A 90 3.44 2.43 -1.45
C PRO A 90 2.05 2.54 -0.81
N GLN A 91 1.09 1.73 -1.25
CA GLN A 91 -0.26 1.67 -0.69
C GLN A 91 -0.25 1.26 0.79
N LEU A 92 0.65 0.37 1.21
CA LEU A 92 0.81 -0.01 2.62
C LEU A 92 1.17 1.20 3.50
N LEU A 93 2.06 2.06 3.01
CA LEU A 93 2.47 3.26 3.73
C LEU A 93 1.34 4.30 3.77
N LEU A 94 0.59 4.46 2.68
CA LEU A 94 -0.57 5.36 2.60
C LEU A 94 -1.70 4.92 3.54
N VAL A 95 -2.03 3.63 3.56
CA VAL A 95 -3.01 3.07 4.50
C VAL A 95 -2.53 3.26 5.95
N THR A 96 -1.23 3.14 6.20
CA THR A 96 -0.67 3.37 7.52
C THR A 96 -0.82 4.83 7.97
N LEU A 97 -0.51 5.79 7.10
CA LEU A 97 -0.76 7.22 7.38
C LEU A 97 -2.22 7.51 7.72
N GLN A 98 -3.14 6.84 7.01
CA GLN A 98 -4.57 7.01 7.24
C GLN A 98 -5.01 6.35 8.56
N LYS A 99 -4.63 5.10 8.83
CA LYS A 99 -5.07 4.39 10.05
C LYS A 99 -4.50 5.00 11.32
N GLU A 100 -3.26 5.52 11.27
CA GLU A 100 -2.57 6.01 12.47
C GLU A 100 -2.95 7.44 12.82
N GLN A 101 -3.12 8.33 11.83
CA GLN A 101 -3.29 9.76 12.08
C GLN A 101 -4.32 10.46 11.15
N SER A 102 -5.08 9.68 10.36
CA SER A 102 -6.06 10.17 9.37
C SER A 102 -5.48 11.13 8.32
N LEU A 103 -4.16 11.07 8.08
CA LEU A 103 -3.43 12.13 7.40
C LEU A 103 -3.70 12.23 5.90
N VAL A 104 -4.04 11.13 5.23
CA VAL A 104 -4.24 11.12 3.76
C VAL A 104 -5.37 12.07 3.36
N GLU A 105 -6.43 12.13 4.16
CA GLU A 105 -7.63 12.94 3.89
C GLU A 105 -7.72 14.20 4.76
N HIS A 106 -6.76 14.40 5.68
CA HIS A 106 -6.81 15.51 6.61
C HIS A 106 -6.58 16.85 5.89
N PRO A 107 -7.48 17.84 5.99
CA PRO A 107 -7.30 19.12 5.29
C PRO A 107 -6.26 20.02 5.98
N SER A 108 -6.10 19.94 7.29
CA SER A 108 -5.15 20.76 8.05
C SER A 108 -4.51 19.99 9.22
N PRO A 109 -3.54 19.10 8.94
CA PRO A 109 -2.93 18.27 9.97
C PRO A 109 -2.10 19.12 10.94
N SER A 110 -2.23 18.84 12.23
CA SER A 110 -1.38 19.45 13.25
C SER A 110 0.07 19.00 13.10
N GLN A 111 1.01 19.83 13.55
CA GLN A 111 2.42 19.45 13.57
C GLN A 111 2.65 18.16 14.37
N ARG A 112 1.88 17.95 15.46
CA ARG A 112 1.96 16.73 16.27
C ARG A 112 1.57 15.48 15.48
N GLN A 113 0.56 15.55 14.61
CA GLN A 113 0.21 14.44 13.72
C GLN A 113 1.34 14.16 12.74
N LEU A 114 1.94 15.20 12.13
CA LEU A 114 3.07 15.03 11.21
C LEU A 114 4.33 14.48 11.89
N ASP A 115 4.56 14.90 13.14
CA ASP A 115 5.69 14.47 13.96
C ASP A 115 5.67 12.98 14.30
N TRP A 116 4.46 12.40 14.39
CA TRP A 116 4.22 11.00 14.77
C TRP A 116 3.29 10.31 13.76
N ALA A 117 3.49 10.62 12.48
CA ALA A 117 2.59 10.31 11.36
C ALA A 117 2.23 8.85 11.19
N MET A 118 3.12 7.95 11.60
CA MET A 118 2.99 6.49 11.42
C MET A 118 2.88 5.76 12.77
N GLY A 119 2.76 6.48 13.89
CA GLY A 119 2.76 5.91 15.23
C GLY A 119 4.09 5.23 15.65
N TYR A 120 5.15 5.33 14.84
CA TYR A 120 6.38 4.61 15.09
C TYR A 120 7.03 5.06 16.41
N ALA A 121 7.40 4.07 17.23
CA ALA A 121 8.01 4.18 18.55
C ALA A 121 7.12 4.81 19.64
N ILE A 122 5.84 5.08 19.36
CA ILE A 122 4.87 5.55 20.36
C ILE A 122 4.02 4.36 20.82
N CYS A 123 4.08 4.03 22.10
CA CYS A 123 3.15 3.14 22.78
C CYS A 123 2.06 3.94 23.52
N ASP A 124 1.04 3.25 24.04
CA ASP A 124 -0.10 3.89 24.74
C ASP A 124 0.33 4.71 25.95
N ASP A 125 1.30 4.21 26.72
CA ASP A 125 1.85 4.90 27.90
C ASP A 125 3.06 5.79 27.59
N CYS A 126 3.50 5.84 26.32
CA CYS A 126 4.72 6.56 25.94
C CYS A 126 4.49 8.08 25.85
N SER A 127 5.38 8.85 26.47
CA SER A 127 5.40 10.29 26.28
C SER A 127 6.04 10.68 24.95
N LYS A 128 5.33 11.48 24.15
CA LYS A 128 5.87 12.08 22.92
C LYS A 128 6.97 13.12 23.17
N SER A 129 7.23 13.51 24.43
CA SER A 129 8.37 14.35 24.82
C SER A 129 9.58 13.55 25.32
N ASP A 130 9.52 12.21 25.32
CA ASP A 130 10.64 11.37 25.71
C ASP A 130 11.87 11.68 24.83
N PRO A 131 13.02 12.09 25.43
CA PRO A 131 14.25 12.38 24.70
C PRO A 131 14.73 11.26 23.78
N TYR A 132 14.53 9.99 24.16
CA TYR A 132 14.95 8.83 23.39
C TYR A 132 14.12 8.62 22.12
N LEU A 133 12.89 9.11 22.11
CA LEU A 133 11.98 9.00 20.97
C LEU A 133 12.16 10.15 19.97
N GLN A 134 12.74 11.28 20.39
CA GLN A 134 12.83 12.49 19.55
C GLN A 134 13.58 12.29 18.24
N LYS A 135 14.50 11.31 18.16
CA LYS A 135 15.18 10.93 16.93
C LYS A 135 14.24 10.42 15.83
N TYR A 136 13.05 9.95 16.20
CA TYR A 136 12.02 9.47 15.26
C TYR A 136 10.97 10.52 14.93
N ARG A 137 11.03 11.71 15.57
CA ARG A 137 10.08 12.79 15.35
C ARG A 137 10.20 13.34 13.93
N GLY A 138 9.07 13.57 13.30
CA GLY A 138 8.95 14.22 11.98
C GLY A 138 8.50 13.26 10.89
N PHE A 139 7.73 13.77 9.93
CA PHE A 139 7.06 12.97 8.90
C PHE A 139 8.03 12.05 8.13
N GLY A 140 9.18 12.57 7.67
CA GLY A 140 10.18 11.78 6.97
C GLY A 140 10.77 10.63 7.78
N ASN A 141 11.11 10.90 9.05
CA ASN A 141 11.60 9.89 9.98
C ASN A 141 10.54 8.82 10.25
N GLN A 142 9.29 9.24 10.47
CA GLN A 142 8.17 8.33 10.74
C GLN A 142 7.90 7.39 9.56
N VAL A 143 7.86 7.91 8.33
CA VAL A 143 7.66 7.11 7.12
C VAL A 143 8.82 6.12 6.92
N HIS A 144 10.07 6.57 7.03
CA HIS A 144 11.24 5.72 6.88
C HIS A 144 11.29 4.61 7.95
N GLN A 145 11.11 4.96 9.22
CA GLN A 145 11.19 4.00 10.31
C GLN A 145 10.05 2.98 10.32
N ALA A 146 8.83 3.41 9.94
CA ALA A 146 7.71 2.48 9.76
C ALA A 146 7.97 1.52 8.60
N ALA A 147 8.46 2.02 7.45
CA ALA A 147 8.83 1.19 6.31
C ALA A 147 9.93 0.18 6.67
N LYS A 148 10.98 0.64 7.37
CA LYS A 148 12.03 -0.21 7.92
C LYS A 148 11.47 -1.32 8.81
N GLN A 149 10.57 -0.97 9.73
CA GLN A 149 9.93 -1.93 10.64
C GLN A 149 9.13 -3.00 9.87
N PHE A 150 8.35 -2.61 8.86
CA PHE A 150 7.62 -3.56 8.03
C PHE A 150 8.56 -4.53 7.32
N ARG A 151 9.61 -4.03 6.66
CA ARG A 151 10.53 -4.87 5.89
C ARG A 151 11.44 -5.71 6.79
N GLU A 152 12.23 -5.07 7.64
CA GLU A 152 13.34 -5.71 8.33
C GLU A 152 12.91 -6.52 9.56
N ALA A 153 11.80 -6.13 10.20
CA ALA A 153 11.35 -6.82 11.41
C ALA A 153 10.13 -7.71 11.16
N TYR A 154 9.12 -7.24 10.44
CA TYR A 154 7.88 -8.01 10.24
C TYR A 154 8.02 -9.04 9.11
N LEU A 155 8.24 -8.59 7.87
CA LEU A 155 8.31 -9.47 6.70
C LEU A 155 9.50 -10.43 6.75
N SER A 156 10.70 -9.93 7.07
CA SER A 156 11.90 -10.78 7.24
C SER A 156 11.70 -11.90 8.27
N ARG A 157 10.95 -11.64 9.35
CA ARG A 157 10.65 -12.67 10.35
C ARG A 157 9.65 -13.70 9.83
N LEU A 158 8.61 -13.27 9.11
CA LEU A 158 7.67 -14.18 8.46
C LEU A 158 8.39 -15.08 7.44
N GLU A 159 9.26 -14.50 6.62
CA GLU A 159 10.05 -15.22 5.62
C GLU A 159 10.98 -16.27 6.27
N SER A 160 11.59 -15.94 7.41
CA SER A 160 12.56 -16.82 8.08
C SER A 160 11.96 -17.83 9.05
N HIS A 161 10.85 -17.51 9.73
CA HIS A 161 10.28 -18.32 10.81
C HIS A 161 8.86 -18.83 10.51
N GLY A 162 8.22 -18.37 9.45
CA GLY A 162 6.82 -18.71 9.12
C GLY A 162 5.78 -18.15 10.09
N THR A 163 6.20 -17.34 11.07
CA THR A 163 5.34 -16.82 12.14
C THR A 163 5.71 -15.40 12.57
N THR A 164 4.71 -14.65 13.04
CA THR A 164 4.92 -13.32 13.63
C THR A 164 5.58 -13.42 15.00
N THR A 165 6.04 -12.29 15.55
CA THR A 165 6.57 -12.23 16.93
C THR A 165 5.55 -12.70 17.98
N SER A 166 4.27 -12.46 17.77
CA SER A 166 3.17 -12.92 18.64
C SER A 166 2.74 -14.37 18.36
N GLY A 167 3.35 -15.05 17.39
CA GLY A 167 3.14 -16.46 17.08
C GLY A 167 1.96 -16.74 16.14
N TYR A 168 1.52 -15.76 15.34
CA TYR A 168 0.53 -15.99 14.29
C TYR A 168 1.21 -16.52 13.03
N GLY A 169 0.59 -17.47 12.34
CA GLY A 169 1.08 -18.01 11.07
C GLY A 169 0.05 -18.94 10.44
N PRO A 170 0.20 -19.30 9.15
CA PRO A 170 -0.71 -20.22 8.46
C PRO A 170 -0.87 -21.55 9.21
N GLY A 171 -2.11 -21.98 9.42
CA GLY A 171 -2.43 -23.22 10.14
C GLY A 171 -2.25 -23.14 11.68
N ILE A 172 -1.89 -21.99 12.24
CA ILE A 172 -1.74 -21.80 13.68
C ILE A 172 -3.01 -21.17 14.26
N GLN A 173 -3.76 -21.94 15.04
CA GLN A 173 -4.89 -21.42 15.80
C GLN A 173 -4.41 -20.61 17.02
N LYS A 174 -5.00 -19.44 17.21
CA LYS A 174 -4.73 -18.55 18.35
C LYS A 174 -6.05 -18.17 19.00
N MET A 175 -6.09 -18.25 20.33
CA MET A 175 -7.15 -17.62 21.11
C MET A 175 -6.91 -16.12 21.11
N ILE A 176 -7.92 -15.34 20.72
CA ILE A 176 -7.90 -13.89 20.83
C ILE A 176 -8.61 -13.55 22.14
N ASP A 177 -7.87 -13.01 23.09
CA ASP A 177 -8.44 -12.32 24.24
C ASP A 177 -8.90 -10.93 23.80
N GLY A 178 -10.16 -10.61 24.08
CA GLY A 178 -10.79 -9.33 23.74
C GLY A 178 -10.57 -8.29 24.81
#